data_AF-A0A2U0D6J3-F1
#
_entry.id   AF-A0A2U0D6J3-F1
#
_cell.length_a   1.000
_cell.length_b   1.000
_cell.length_c   1.000
_cell.angle_alpha   90.00
_cell.angle_beta   90.00
_cell.angle_gamma   90.00
#
_symmetry.space_group_name_H-M   'P 1'
#
loop_
_entity.id
_entity.type
_entity.pdbx_description
1 polymer ?
#
loop_
_entity_poly.entity_id
_entity_poly.type
_entity_poly.pdbx_seq_one_letter_code
_entity_poly.pdbx_strand_id
1 'polypeptide(L)'
;MKFYVDKKADQYPCFVLEHNSWDDFNRKTSFNLSFYDSERRYENIGKIKIMHEEEYETIEFIPREFEELPDEFCSLGQSIHFYKDLKSSLVDSQLFYTVLDALNDMAFLPAVRDRFENNRNFKTSLLRFSEAEKAFHEAKRVLENLPIEQDFIFTYQCHLPNANGIHKVDFNFGDNEYLPNRIIGLIGKNGTGKTQFLAQLAIDLSGQAEKELIDTETFYPSRPLFSKVITVSYSAFDKFSRPQKDKSFSYKYCGLRDENDKLLTSTKLIKNYENAVKAIWDTNRHNKWYKIMNTIIGTHLADIFYEEIFENENFEIVDNTTSKLLSSGQSFLMYVITEILASIRENSLLLFDEPEMHLHPNAIANFIRMLDILLGEFDSYAVVATHSPIIIQEIPSRYIKVFDREGDVPFIRNLGLESFGENLDELTEEVFQTKDVKGTYKEVFEKLCKQFSYEEVLNLFENKLSLHSKTYLYNLYNNEES
;
A
#
# COMPACT_ATOMS: atom_id res chain seq x y z
N MET A 1 3.74 28.59 27.40
CA MET A 1 4.98 27.78 27.54
C MET A 1 5.94 28.29 26.48
N LYS A 2 7.25 28.32 26.73
CA LYS A 2 8.20 28.87 25.74
C LYS A 2 8.62 27.86 24.68
N PHE A 3 8.81 28.35 23.47
CA PHE A 3 9.43 27.68 22.34
C PHE A 3 10.81 28.28 22.09
N TYR A 4 11.80 27.43 21.80
CA TYR A 4 13.15 27.83 21.42
C TYR A 4 13.46 27.28 20.03
N VAL A 5 14.03 28.10 19.14
CA VAL A 5 14.36 27.71 17.75
C VAL A 5 15.88 27.66 17.57
N ASP A 6 16.42 26.46 17.29
CA ASP A 6 17.86 26.16 17.18
C ASP A 6 18.71 26.73 18.34
N LYS A 7 18.13 26.75 19.54
CA LYS A 7 18.77 27.30 20.74
C LYS A 7 18.55 26.39 21.93
N LYS A 8 19.54 26.31 22.81
CA LYS A 8 19.42 25.65 24.11
C LYS A 8 18.41 26.40 24.98
N ALA A 9 17.41 25.68 25.49
CA ALA A 9 16.43 26.20 26.42
C ALA A 9 17.07 26.64 27.75
N ASP A 10 16.63 27.79 28.24
CA ASP A 10 17.02 28.34 29.55
C ASP A 10 15.92 28.24 30.61
N GLN A 11 14.70 27.82 30.23
CA GLN A 11 13.57 27.59 31.11
C GLN A 11 12.87 26.27 30.74
N TYR A 12 12.42 25.52 31.74
CA TYR A 12 11.65 24.26 31.59
C TYR A 12 10.35 24.34 32.41
N PRO A 13 9.27 23.65 32.00
CA PRO A 13 9.14 22.89 30.76
C PRO A 13 9.05 23.80 29.52
N CYS A 14 9.53 23.31 28.38
CA CYS A 14 9.57 24.06 27.12
C CYS A 14 9.47 23.17 25.89
N PHE A 15 9.29 23.82 24.74
CA PHE A 15 9.41 23.20 23.43
C PHE A 15 10.67 23.68 22.72
N VAL A 16 11.29 22.78 21.96
CA VAL A 16 12.43 23.10 21.10
C VAL A 16 12.08 22.72 19.66
N LEU A 17 12.26 23.68 18.76
CA LEU A 17 12.15 23.53 17.32
C LEU A 17 13.55 23.48 16.74
N GLU A 18 13.92 22.33 16.21
CA GLU A 18 15.19 22.14 15.52
C GLU A 18 14.96 22.18 14.02
N HIS A 19 15.59 23.15 13.35
CA HIS A 19 15.49 23.32 11.92
C HIS A 19 16.15 22.14 11.20
N ASN A 20 15.43 21.57 10.23
CA ASN A 20 15.98 20.56 9.35
C ASN A 20 16.39 21.22 8.03
N SER A 21 17.66 21.09 7.64
CA SER A 21 18.24 21.70 6.42
C SER A 21 17.77 21.07 5.11
N TRP A 22 16.58 20.46 5.10
CA TRP A 22 16.00 19.85 3.92
C TRP A 22 15.18 20.87 3.13
N ASP A 23 15.66 21.20 1.92
CA ASP A 23 15.07 22.22 1.04
C ASP A 23 13.81 21.71 0.31
N ASP A 24 12.66 22.31 0.58
CA ASP A 24 11.42 22.13 -0.18
C ASP A 24 11.34 23.18 -1.30
N PHE A 25 11.94 22.92 -2.48
CA PHE A 25 11.90 23.86 -3.62
C PHE A 25 12.33 25.31 -3.24
N ASN A 26 13.53 25.46 -2.66
CA ASN A 26 14.05 26.71 -2.06
C ASN A 26 13.32 27.22 -0.80
N ARG A 27 12.58 26.37 -0.08
CA ARG A 27 11.86 26.78 1.13
C ARG A 27 12.32 26.02 2.36
N LYS A 28 12.58 26.78 3.42
CA LYS A 28 13.11 26.31 4.71
C LYS A 28 12.03 26.41 5.79
N THR A 29 11.00 25.58 5.65
CA THR A 29 9.81 25.55 6.52
C THR A 29 9.80 24.36 7.49
N SER A 30 10.79 23.47 7.44
CA SER A 30 10.75 22.17 8.10
C SER A 30 11.48 22.17 9.46
N PHE A 31 10.78 21.72 10.50
CA PHE A 31 11.30 21.64 11.87
C PHE A 31 10.99 20.29 12.51
N ASN A 32 11.79 19.89 13.49
CA ASN A 32 11.46 18.82 14.42
C ASN A 32 11.09 19.44 15.77
N LEU A 33 9.93 19.08 16.31
CA LEU A 33 9.46 19.54 17.61
C LEU A 33 9.80 18.50 18.68
N SER A 34 10.38 18.97 19.78
CA SER A 34 10.65 18.17 20.98
C SER A 34 10.11 18.89 22.20
N PHE A 35 9.53 18.13 23.13
CA PHE A 35 9.06 18.63 24.43
C PHE A 35 10.08 18.29 25.52
N TYR A 36 10.50 19.27 26.31
CA TYR A 36 11.43 19.10 27.42
C TYR A 36 10.72 19.39 28.75
N ASP A 37 10.60 18.35 29.59
CA ASP A 37 10.13 18.47 30.98
C ASP A 37 11.25 19.03 31.89
N SER A 38 12.49 18.67 31.58
CA SER A 38 13.70 19.20 32.22
C SER A 38 14.90 19.10 31.26
N GLU A 39 16.05 19.68 31.63
CA GLU A 39 17.27 19.67 30.79
C GLU A 39 17.70 18.27 30.31
N ARG A 40 17.40 17.21 31.06
CA ARG A 40 17.80 15.83 30.74
C ARG A 40 16.64 14.92 30.33
N ARG A 41 15.41 15.41 30.37
CA ARG A 41 14.21 14.62 30.06
C ARG A 41 13.42 15.31 28.97
N TYR A 42 13.43 14.70 27.79
CA TYR A 42 12.72 15.19 26.62
C TYR A 42 12.04 14.06 25.86
N GLU A 43 11.01 14.41 25.12
CA GLU A 43 10.26 13.53 24.23
C GLU A 43 10.24 14.16 22.83
N ASN A 44 10.53 13.36 21.81
CA ASN A 44 10.46 13.81 20.42
C ASN A 44 9.01 13.68 19.95
N ILE A 45 8.41 14.82 19.57
CA ILE A 45 7.02 14.87 19.09
C ILE A 45 6.96 14.58 17.59
N GLY A 46 7.99 14.99 16.86
CA GLY A 46 8.15 14.71 15.44
C GLY A 46 8.13 15.96 14.56
N LYS A 47 7.87 15.74 13.27
CA LYS A 47 8.03 16.78 12.25
C LYS A 47 6.84 17.72 12.18
N ILE A 48 7.14 19.02 12.15
CA ILE A 48 6.21 20.11 11.93
C ILE A 48 6.74 20.99 10.80
N LYS A 49 5.85 21.54 9.98
CA LYS A 49 6.21 22.62 9.06
C LYS A 49 5.61 23.92 9.55
N ILE A 50 6.41 24.97 9.55
CA ILE A 50 6.02 26.33 9.88
C ILE A 50 6.32 27.18 8.65
N MET A 51 5.31 27.86 8.12
CA MET A 51 5.49 28.78 6.99
C MET A 51 5.17 30.22 7.40
N HIS A 52 5.85 31.15 6.77
CA HIS A 52 5.49 32.56 6.77
C HIS A 52 4.54 32.86 5.59
N GLU A 53 3.67 33.85 5.74
CA GLU A 53 2.68 34.23 4.72
C GLU A 53 3.34 34.68 3.41
N GLU A 54 4.40 35.49 3.51
CA GLU A 54 5.04 36.12 2.36
C GLU A 54 6.46 35.60 2.06
N GLU A 55 7.09 34.91 3.01
CA GLU A 55 8.53 34.59 2.96
C GLU A 55 8.79 33.10 2.70
N TYR A 56 9.83 32.80 1.92
CA TYR A 56 10.17 31.43 1.52
C TYR A 56 11.08 30.72 2.54
N GLU A 57 11.89 31.47 3.29
CA GLU A 57 12.83 30.94 4.28
C GLU A 57 12.36 31.25 5.71
N THR A 58 11.40 30.48 6.23
CA THR A 58 10.82 30.69 7.57
C THR A 58 11.89 30.85 8.66
N ILE A 59 13.00 30.09 8.58
CA ILE A 59 14.08 30.12 9.57
C ILE A 59 14.74 31.50 9.75
N GLU A 60 14.70 32.36 8.72
CA GLU A 60 15.30 33.70 8.81
C GLU A 60 14.39 34.69 9.56
N PHE A 61 13.08 34.43 9.57
CA PHE A 61 12.06 35.35 10.10
C PHE A 61 11.41 34.86 11.40
N ILE A 62 11.43 33.55 11.66
CA ILE A 62 10.84 32.99 12.88
C ILE A 62 11.60 33.51 14.12
N PRO A 63 10.90 33.95 15.18
CA PRO A 63 11.55 34.35 16.42
C PRO A 63 12.38 33.20 17.00
N ARG A 64 13.60 33.51 17.48
CA ARG A 64 14.47 32.52 18.15
C ARG A 64 13.86 31.98 19.44
N GLU A 65 12.99 32.75 20.07
CA GLU A 65 12.20 32.40 21.24
C GLU A 65 10.82 33.04 21.13
N PHE A 66 9.77 32.31 21.49
CA PHE A 66 8.41 32.83 21.52
C PHE A 66 7.54 32.05 22.51
N GLU A 67 6.46 32.67 22.98
CA GLU A 67 5.38 31.97 23.67
C GLU A 67 4.23 31.65 22.71
N GLU A 68 4.03 32.50 21.70
CA GLU A 68 3.06 32.36 20.61
C GLU A 68 3.73 32.82 19.31
N LEU A 69 3.48 32.11 18.21
CA LEU A 69 3.94 32.49 16.88
C LEU A 69 3.21 33.75 16.41
N PRO A 70 3.91 34.70 15.75
CA PRO A 70 3.24 35.83 15.13
C PRO A 70 2.20 35.40 14.08
N ASP A 71 1.17 36.21 13.90
CA ASP A 71 0.02 35.91 13.02
C ASP A 71 0.41 35.69 11.54
N GLU A 72 1.57 36.17 11.12
CA GLU A 72 2.14 35.97 9.79
C GLU A 72 2.65 34.53 9.58
N PHE A 73 2.70 33.71 10.63
CA PHE A 73 3.09 32.32 10.57
C PHE A 73 1.92 31.37 10.80
N CYS A 74 1.97 30.22 10.15
CA CYS A 74 1.12 29.09 10.46
C CYS A 74 1.92 27.79 10.51
N SER A 75 1.41 26.81 11.26
CA SER A 75 2.01 25.49 11.35
C SER A 75 1.09 24.38 10.87
N LEU A 76 1.73 23.26 10.54
CA LEU A 76 1.04 21.99 10.34
C LEU A 76 1.95 20.83 10.78
N GLY A 77 1.49 20.08 11.77
CA GLY A 77 2.05 18.76 12.10
C GLY A 77 1.99 17.82 10.88
N GLN A 78 3.11 17.19 10.54
CA GLN A 78 3.26 16.48 9.26
C GLN A 78 2.68 15.04 9.25
N SER A 79 1.98 14.63 10.31
CA SER A 79 1.26 13.36 10.40
C SER A 79 0.25 13.40 11.55
N ILE A 80 -0.73 12.49 11.57
CA ILE A 80 -1.61 12.31 12.74
C ILE A 80 -0.81 11.90 13.99
N HIS A 81 0.27 11.13 13.82
CA HIS A 81 1.13 10.68 14.93
C HIS A 81 1.75 11.85 15.66
N PHE A 82 2.20 12.90 14.94
CA PHE A 82 2.68 14.13 15.57
C PHE A 82 1.70 14.68 16.62
N TYR A 83 0.41 14.72 16.31
CA TYR A 83 -0.58 15.24 17.25
C TYR A 83 -0.92 14.24 18.36
N LYS A 84 -0.92 12.93 18.08
CA LYS A 84 -1.06 11.87 19.10
C LYS A 84 0.09 11.95 20.11
N ASP A 85 1.31 12.03 19.62
CA ASP A 85 2.54 12.11 20.41
C ASP A 85 2.53 13.41 21.23
N LEU A 86 2.23 14.56 20.61
CA LEU A 86 2.09 15.85 21.30
C LEU A 86 1.07 15.80 22.44
N LYS A 87 -0.10 15.22 22.20
CA LYS A 87 -1.14 15.09 23.23
C LYS A 87 -0.70 14.14 24.34
N SER A 88 0.02 13.07 24.02
CA SER A 88 0.49 12.08 24.99
C SER A 88 1.64 12.57 25.87
N SER A 89 2.51 13.43 25.34
CA SER A 89 3.64 14.03 26.06
C SER A 89 3.19 15.10 27.07
N LEU A 90 1.96 15.60 26.96
CA LEU A 90 1.42 16.63 27.83
C LEU A 90 0.50 16.04 28.89
N VAL A 91 0.74 16.41 30.15
CA VAL A 91 -0.03 15.91 31.30
C VAL A 91 -1.47 16.48 31.32
N ASP A 92 -1.67 17.67 30.74
CA ASP A 92 -2.95 18.37 30.70
C ASP A 92 -3.46 18.50 29.25
N SER A 93 -4.69 18.02 29.00
CA SER A 93 -5.35 18.14 27.70
C SER A 93 -5.64 19.59 27.29
N GLN A 94 -5.77 20.52 28.23
CA GLN A 94 -5.96 21.94 27.90
C GLN A 94 -4.67 22.56 27.36
N LEU A 95 -3.52 22.07 27.83
CA LEU A 95 -2.20 22.51 27.41
C LEU A 95 -1.93 22.16 25.95
N PHE A 96 -2.43 21.00 25.50
CA PHE A 96 -2.38 20.59 24.11
C PHE A 96 -2.98 21.63 23.16
N TYR A 97 -4.20 22.10 23.44
CA TYR A 97 -4.84 23.13 22.62
C TYR A 97 -4.13 24.48 22.71
N THR A 98 -3.60 24.82 23.89
CA THR A 98 -2.82 26.06 24.08
C THR A 98 -1.53 26.04 23.25
N VAL A 99 -0.88 24.88 23.13
CA VAL A 99 0.34 24.71 22.30
C VAL A 99 0.01 24.82 20.81
N LEU A 100 -1.10 24.24 20.37
CA LEU A 100 -1.54 24.35 18.98
C LEU A 100 -1.96 25.77 18.61
N ASP A 101 -2.61 26.49 19.53
CA ASP A 101 -2.93 27.92 19.41
C ASP A 101 -1.65 28.74 19.28
N ALA A 102 -0.69 28.54 20.19
CA ALA A 102 0.62 29.18 20.15
C ALA A 102 1.45 28.87 18.89
N LEU A 103 1.18 27.77 18.19
CA LEU A 103 1.85 27.41 16.94
C LEU A 103 1.07 27.87 15.70
N ASN A 104 -0.09 28.52 15.85
CA ASN A 104 -1.00 28.83 14.74
C ASN A 104 -1.28 27.57 13.90
N ASP A 105 -1.64 26.45 14.54
CA ASP A 105 -1.79 25.17 13.86
C ASP A 105 -3.09 25.07 13.03
N MET A 106 -2.91 24.90 11.73
CA MET A 106 -4.00 24.95 10.75
C MET A 106 -4.95 23.76 10.82
N ALA A 107 -4.55 22.62 11.41
CA ALA A 107 -5.45 21.47 11.55
C ALA A 107 -6.49 21.70 12.66
N PHE A 108 -6.20 22.58 13.62
CA PHE A 108 -7.05 22.83 14.79
C PHE A 108 -7.72 24.20 14.81
N LEU A 109 -7.15 25.19 14.10
CA LEU A 109 -7.61 26.58 14.09
C LEU A 109 -8.21 26.96 12.72
N PRO A 110 -9.55 26.99 12.58
CA PRO A 110 -10.21 27.32 11.31
C PRO A 110 -9.87 28.71 10.78
N ALA A 111 -9.71 29.71 11.66
CA ALA A 111 -9.38 31.08 11.23
C ALA A 111 -7.99 31.17 10.58
N VAL A 112 -7.01 30.44 11.11
CA VAL A 112 -5.67 30.35 10.51
C VAL A 112 -5.75 29.56 9.20
N ARG A 113 -6.52 28.47 9.17
CA ARG A 113 -6.79 27.71 7.95
C ARG A 113 -7.30 28.60 6.82
N ASP A 114 -8.37 29.36 7.06
CA ASP A 114 -9.04 30.19 6.04
C ASP A 114 -8.10 31.26 5.45
N ARG A 115 -7.18 31.80 6.27
CA ARG A 115 -6.18 32.78 5.83
C ARG A 115 -5.11 32.16 4.91
N PHE A 116 -4.59 30.99 5.28
CA PHE A 116 -3.42 30.42 4.62
C PHE A 116 -3.73 29.35 3.56
N GLU A 117 -4.94 28.78 3.52
CA GLU A 117 -5.25 27.65 2.61
C GLU A 117 -5.13 27.98 1.11
N ASN A 118 -5.35 29.24 0.76
CA ASN A 118 -5.24 29.75 -0.62
C ASN A 118 -3.82 30.19 -0.97
N ASN A 119 -2.89 30.21 0.00
CA ASN A 119 -1.51 30.56 -0.25
C ASN A 119 -0.82 29.46 -1.07
N ARG A 120 -0.12 29.83 -2.13
CA ARG A 120 0.65 28.87 -2.95
C ARG A 120 1.66 28.10 -2.10
N ASN A 121 2.25 28.75 -1.09
CA ASN A 121 3.23 28.15 -0.19
C ASN A 121 2.62 27.04 0.67
N PHE A 122 1.35 27.17 1.03
CA PHE A 122 0.64 26.16 1.81
C PHE A 122 0.48 24.86 1.03
N LYS A 123 -0.06 24.92 -0.20
CA LYS A 123 -0.32 23.72 -1.01
C LYS A 123 0.95 22.98 -1.45
N THR A 124 2.03 23.73 -1.69
CA THR A 124 3.29 23.20 -2.25
C THR A 124 4.34 22.86 -1.19
N SER A 125 4.25 23.43 0.02
CA SER A 125 5.13 23.06 1.15
C SER A 125 4.39 22.26 2.23
N LEU A 126 3.39 22.85 2.91
CA LEU A 126 2.73 22.25 4.07
C LEU A 126 1.94 20.99 3.70
N LEU A 127 1.19 21.02 2.60
CA LEU A 127 0.40 19.89 2.08
C LEU A 127 1.11 19.11 0.97
N ARG A 128 2.44 19.10 0.96
CA ARG A 128 3.23 18.35 -0.03
C ARG A 128 3.03 16.84 0.10
N PHE A 129 2.83 16.37 1.33
CA PHE A 129 2.69 14.94 1.65
C PHE A 129 1.23 14.58 1.88
N SER A 130 0.78 13.43 1.37
CA SER A 130 -0.57 12.90 1.65
C SER A 130 -0.85 12.77 3.15
N GLU A 131 0.18 12.51 3.96
CA GLU A 131 0.08 12.45 5.42
C GLU A 131 -0.18 13.79 6.07
N ALA A 132 0.44 14.84 5.55
CA ALA A 132 0.20 16.19 6.02
C ALA A 132 -1.19 16.67 5.59
N GLU A 133 -1.63 16.31 4.37
CA GLU A 133 -3.01 16.52 3.91
C GLU A 133 -4.01 15.78 4.80
N LYS A 134 -3.77 14.50 5.09
CA LYS A 134 -4.60 13.73 6.01
C LYS A 134 -4.64 14.36 7.40
N ALA A 135 -3.49 14.72 7.95
CA ALA A 135 -3.39 15.37 9.25
C ALA A 135 -4.16 16.70 9.29
N PHE A 136 -4.02 17.53 8.26
CA PHE A 136 -4.74 18.79 8.11
C PHE A 136 -6.26 18.61 8.08
N HIS A 137 -6.76 17.53 7.49
CA HIS A 137 -8.20 17.25 7.43
C HIS A 137 -8.75 16.52 8.66
N GLU A 138 -7.96 15.65 9.29
CA GLU A 138 -8.50 14.64 10.21
C GLU A 138 -7.93 14.70 11.63
N ALA A 139 -6.76 15.33 11.86
CA ALA A 139 -6.09 15.25 13.17
C ALA A 139 -7.01 15.70 14.33
N LYS A 140 -7.78 16.76 14.13
CA LYS A 140 -8.78 17.22 15.09
C LYS A 140 -9.83 16.16 15.41
N ARG A 141 -10.45 15.58 14.36
CA ARG A 141 -11.47 14.54 14.51
C ARG A 141 -10.93 13.29 15.19
N VAL A 142 -9.76 12.82 14.76
CA VAL A 142 -9.06 11.66 15.37
C VAL A 142 -8.88 11.89 16.87
N LEU A 143 -8.34 13.03 17.27
CA LEU A 143 -7.99 13.29 18.67
C LEU A 143 -9.18 13.61 19.57
N GLU A 144 -10.28 14.09 18.98
CA GLU A 144 -11.56 14.29 19.66
C GLU A 144 -12.43 13.02 19.68
N ASN A 145 -11.92 11.89 19.16
CA ASN A 145 -12.66 10.64 18.96
C ASN A 145 -13.99 10.85 18.21
N LEU A 146 -14.01 11.84 17.31
CA LEU A 146 -15.15 12.07 16.44
C LEU A 146 -15.12 11.04 15.30
N PRO A 147 -16.30 10.54 14.87
CA PRO A 147 -16.35 9.64 13.74
C PRO A 147 -15.72 10.29 12.51
N ILE A 148 -14.79 9.57 11.90
CA ILE A 148 -14.24 9.90 10.61
C ILE A 148 -15.00 9.03 9.62
N GLU A 149 -15.77 9.64 8.72
CA GLU A 149 -16.31 8.91 7.57
C GLU A 149 -15.11 8.51 6.71
N GLN A 150 -14.64 7.28 6.91
CA GLN A 150 -13.60 6.63 6.11
C GLN A 150 -14.14 5.31 5.57
N ASP A 151 -15.35 5.37 5.02
CA ASP A 151 -15.68 4.39 4.01
C ASP A 151 -14.82 4.85 2.82
N PHE A 152 -13.67 4.19 2.58
CA PHE A 152 -12.81 4.42 1.42
C PHE A 152 -13.55 3.99 0.14
N ILE A 153 -14.65 4.70 -0.12
CA ILE A 153 -15.60 4.54 -1.20
C ILE A 153 -15.35 5.70 -2.14
N PHE A 154 -14.73 5.37 -3.26
CA PHE A 154 -14.40 6.35 -4.27
C PHE A 154 -14.38 5.69 -5.63
N THR A 155 -14.79 6.44 -6.63
CA THR A 155 -14.54 6.10 -8.03
C THR A 155 -13.22 6.73 -8.43
N TYR A 156 -12.37 5.95 -9.08
CA TYR A 156 -11.18 6.46 -9.75
C TYR A 156 -11.26 6.19 -11.24
N GLN A 157 -10.87 7.19 -12.03
CA GLN A 157 -10.86 7.08 -13.48
C GLN A 157 -9.60 7.69 -14.09
N CYS A 158 -9.06 7.01 -15.10
CA CYS A 158 -7.89 7.48 -15.84
C CYS A 158 -7.94 7.07 -17.30
N HIS A 159 -7.15 7.75 -18.12
CA HIS A 159 -6.90 7.38 -19.51
C HIS A 159 -5.54 6.71 -19.61
N LEU A 160 -5.51 5.45 -20.03
CA LEU A 160 -4.26 4.72 -20.23
C LEU A 160 -3.74 4.87 -21.67
N PRO A 161 -2.41 4.90 -21.88
CA PRO A 161 -1.83 4.90 -23.22
C PRO A 161 -2.31 3.71 -24.06
N ASN A 162 -2.66 3.97 -25.32
CA ASN A 162 -3.19 2.98 -26.27
C ASN A 162 -4.61 2.47 -25.97
N ALA A 163 -5.34 3.10 -25.04
CA ALA A 163 -6.77 2.84 -24.84
C ALA A 163 -7.61 3.98 -25.45
N ASN A 164 -8.65 3.61 -26.19
CA ASN A 164 -9.66 4.51 -26.75
C ASN A 164 -10.84 4.65 -25.77
N GLY A 165 -10.56 5.05 -24.54
CA GLY A 165 -11.58 5.27 -23.51
C GLY A 165 -11.01 5.37 -22.10
N ILE A 166 -11.92 5.51 -21.14
CA ILE A 166 -11.61 5.69 -19.72
C ILE A 166 -11.65 4.34 -19.00
N HIS A 167 -10.63 4.05 -18.22
CA HIS A 167 -10.69 3.00 -17.20
C HIS A 167 -11.33 3.60 -15.95
N LYS A 168 -12.57 3.19 -15.65
CA LYS A 168 -13.33 3.65 -14.48
C LYS A 168 -13.55 2.50 -13.51
N VAL A 169 -13.08 2.63 -12.27
CA VAL A 169 -13.23 1.61 -11.22
C VAL A 169 -13.82 2.24 -9.98
N ASP A 170 -14.87 1.60 -9.46
CA ASP A 170 -15.46 1.93 -8.16
C ASP A 170 -14.77 1.11 -7.07
N PHE A 171 -14.08 1.78 -6.17
CA PHE A 171 -13.49 1.20 -4.98
C PHE A 171 -14.47 1.31 -3.82
N ASN A 172 -14.66 0.20 -3.11
CA ASN A 172 -15.45 0.17 -1.91
C ASN A 172 -14.86 -0.83 -0.92
N PHE A 173 -14.22 -0.31 0.13
CA PHE A 173 -13.64 -1.11 1.20
C PHE A 173 -14.50 -1.16 2.48
N GLY A 174 -15.66 -0.48 2.51
CA GLY A 174 -16.45 -0.24 3.74
C GLY A 174 -17.80 -0.97 3.82
N ASP A 175 -18.22 -1.68 2.76
CA ASP A 175 -19.60 -2.17 2.62
C ASP A 175 -20.04 -3.27 3.60
N ASN A 176 -19.12 -3.92 4.33
CA ASN A 176 -19.47 -5.06 5.17
C ASN A 176 -18.41 -5.41 6.23
N GLU A 177 -18.75 -5.36 7.52
CA GLU A 177 -17.86 -5.73 8.62
C GLU A 177 -17.65 -7.25 8.79
N TYR A 178 -18.52 -8.09 8.20
CA TYR A 178 -18.49 -9.54 8.36
C TYR A 178 -17.76 -10.27 7.22
N LEU A 179 -17.41 -9.56 6.14
CA LEU A 179 -16.68 -10.11 5.01
C LEU A 179 -15.27 -9.50 4.95
N PRO A 180 -14.27 -10.25 4.45
CA PRO A 180 -12.96 -9.67 4.18
C PRO A 180 -13.09 -8.59 3.11
N ASN A 181 -12.99 -7.33 3.53
CA ASN A 181 -13.28 -6.13 2.74
C ASN A 181 -12.03 -5.27 2.49
N ARG A 182 -10.87 -5.68 3.01
CA ARG A 182 -9.62 -4.91 2.96
C ARG A 182 -8.86 -5.07 1.63
N ILE A 183 -9.27 -6.02 0.79
CA ILE A 183 -8.60 -6.37 -0.47
C ILE A 183 -9.57 -6.25 -1.63
N ILE A 184 -9.20 -5.47 -2.66
CA ILE A 184 -9.88 -5.42 -3.94
C ILE A 184 -9.02 -6.12 -4.99
N GLY A 185 -9.59 -7.10 -5.69
CA GLY A 185 -8.92 -7.83 -6.76
C GLY A 185 -9.19 -7.21 -8.13
N LEU A 186 -8.16 -6.97 -8.92
CA LEU A 186 -8.25 -6.59 -10.34
C LEU A 186 -7.85 -7.78 -11.21
N ILE A 187 -8.78 -8.29 -12.01
CA ILE A 187 -8.56 -9.47 -12.85
C ILE A 187 -8.88 -9.15 -14.31
N GLY A 188 -8.55 -10.05 -15.24
CA GLY A 188 -8.89 -9.92 -16.66
C GLY A 188 -7.70 -10.27 -17.55
N LYS A 189 -7.91 -10.37 -18.86
CA LYS A 189 -6.90 -10.82 -19.83
C LYS A 189 -5.59 -10.01 -19.79
N ASN A 190 -4.50 -10.61 -20.29
CA ASN A 190 -3.24 -9.90 -20.46
C ASN A 190 -3.44 -8.71 -21.42
N GLY A 191 -2.85 -7.56 -21.09
CA GLY A 191 -2.93 -6.36 -21.92
C GLY A 191 -4.23 -5.55 -21.79
N THR A 192 -5.10 -5.83 -20.82
CA THR A 192 -6.28 -4.98 -20.53
C THR A 192 -5.96 -3.70 -19.73
N GLY A 193 -4.69 -3.54 -19.32
CA GLY A 193 -4.19 -2.31 -18.68
C GLY A 193 -4.07 -2.35 -17.16
N LYS A 194 -4.28 -3.49 -16.48
CA LYS A 194 -4.24 -3.62 -15.01
C LYS A 194 -2.97 -3.02 -14.35
N THR A 195 -1.80 -3.43 -14.82
CA THR A 195 -0.50 -2.93 -14.30
C THR A 195 -0.34 -1.43 -14.52
N GLN A 196 -0.72 -0.92 -15.70
CA GLN A 196 -0.67 0.51 -16.01
C GLN A 196 -1.69 1.31 -15.18
N PHE A 197 -2.87 0.75 -14.95
CA PHE A 197 -3.90 1.32 -14.10
C PHE A 197 -3.41 1.45 -12.65
N LEU A 198 -2.80 0.39 -12.09
CA LEU A 198 -2.20 0.43 -10.76
C LEU A 198 -1.07 1.47 -10.67
N ALA A 199 -0.22 1.56 -11.70
CA ALA A 199 0.84 2.56 -11.76
C ALA A 199 0.30 4.00 -11.76
N GLN A 200 -0.72 4.27 -12.58
CA GLN A 200 -1.35 5.59 -12.64
C GLN A 200 -2.07 5.91 -11.32
N LEU A 201 -2.78 4.95 -10.73
CA LEU A 201 -3.42 5.11 -9.43
C LEU A 201 -2.39 5.44 -8.34
N ALA A 202 -1.23 4.77 -8.35
CA ALA A 202 -0.12 5.10 -7.44
C ALA A 202 0.34 6.55 -7.62
N ILE A 203 0.55 7.00 -8.86
CA ILE A 203 0.99 8.37 -9.17
C ILE A 203 -0.04 9.38 -8.66
N ASP A 204 -1.32 9.17 -8.93
CA ASP A 204 -2.37 10.15 -8.58
C ASP A 204 -2.65 10.17 -7.06
N LEU A 205 -2.50 9.05 -6.36
CA LEU A 205 -2.61 8.98 -4.90
C LEU A 205 -1.37 9.43 -4.15
N SER A 206 -0.21 9.46 -4.81
CA SER A 206 1.05 9.81 -4.16
C SER A 206 1.32 11.32 -3.99
N GLY A 207 0.51 12.17 -4.63
CA GLY A 207 0.59 13.62 -4.52
C GLY A 207 1.53 14.28 -5.53
N GLN A 208 2.01 13.54 -6.53
CA GLN A 208 2.90 14.07 -7.58
C GLN A 208 2.15 14.64 -8.79
N ALA A 209 0.90 14.24 -9.01
CA ALA A 209 0.07 14.87 -10.03
C ALA A 209 -0.05 16.37 -9.71
N GLU A 210 0.20 17.24 -10.71
CA GLU A 210 0.01 18.67 -10.56
C GLU A 210 -1.41 18.91 -10.00
N LYS A 211 -1.53 19.58 -8.85
CA LYS A 211 -2.84 19.85 -8.21
C LYS A 211 -3.78 20.67 -9.12
N GLU A 212 -3.27 21.28 -10.19
CA GLU A 212 -4.06 21.94 -11.24
C GLU A 212 -4.67 20.95 -12.27
N LEU A 213 -4.21 19.69 -12.32
CA LEU A 213 -4.65 18.64 -13.25
C LEU A 213 -5.39 17.47 -12.58
N ILE A 214 -5.47 17.41 -11.24
CA ILE A 214 -6.42 16.52 -10.57
C ILE A 214 -7.81 17.17 -10.69
N ASP A 215 -8.37 17.15 -11.90
CA ASP A 215 -9.75 17.55 -12.14
C ASP A 215 -10.66 16.77 -11.19
N THR A 216 -11.81 17.35 -10.85
CA THR A 216 -12.93 16.68 -10.16
C THR A 216 -13.41 15.41 -10.88
N GLU A 217 -12.87 15.14 -12.07
CA GLU A 217 -13.10 13.94 -12.84
C GLU A 217 -12.22 12.77 -12.37
N THR A 218 -10.98 12.93 -11.90
CA THR A 218 -10.09 11.77 -11.62
C THR A 218 -10.58 10.92 -10.43
N PHE A 219 -11.03 11.59 -9.36
CA PHE A 219 -11.58 10.93 -8.17
C PHE A 219 -12.95 11.51 -7.85
N TYR A 220 -13.91 10.63 -7.55
CA TYR A 220 -15.27 11.02 -7.13
C TYR A 220 -15.69 10.22 -5.90
N PRO A 221 -16.35 10.83 -4.89
CA PRO A 221 -16.66 12.26 -4.77
C PRO A 221 -15.43 13.11 -4.45
N SER A 222 -14.37 12.50 -3.91
CA SER A 222 -13.10 13.17 -3.59
C SER A 222 -11.95 12.18 -3.62
N ARG A 223 -10.73 12.70 -3.70
CA ARG A 223 -9.50 11.91 -3.58
C ARG A 223 -9.43 11.25 -2.18
N PRO A 224 -9.21 9.93 -2.07
CA PRO A 224 -9.12 9.26 -0.79
C PRO A 224 -7.82 9.64 -0.06
N LEU A 225 -7.90 9.82 1.26
CA LEU A 225 -6.78 10.22 2.11
C LEU A 225 -6.07 8.99 2.71
N PHE A 226 -5.26 8.33 1.88
CA PHE A 226 -4.31 7.33 2.36
C PHE A 226 -3.07 8.01 2.94
N SER A 227 -2.54 7.48 4.06
CA SER A 227 -1.30 7.99 4.65
C SER A 227 -0.08 7.64 3.80
N LYS A 228 -0.14 6.52 3.08
CA LYS A 228 0.97 6.06 2.26
C LYS A 228 0.49 5.14 1.17
N VAL A 229 1.13 5.23 0.01
CA VAL A 229 0.95 4.26 -1.07
C VAL A 229 2.19 3.37 -1.16
N ILE A 230 2.02 2.06 -1.05
CA ILE A 230 3.12 1.10 -1.16
C ILE A 230 2.85 0.22 -2.37
N THR A 231 3.66 0.36 -3.42
CA THR A 231 3.57 -0.54 -4.57
C THR A 231 4.54 -1.69 -4.42
N VAL A 232 4.04 -2.88 -4.70
CA VAL A 232 4.80 -4.11 -4.72
C VAL A 232 4.68 -4.75 -6.09
N SER A 233 5.82 -4.96 -6.75
CA SER A 233 5.86 -5.63 -8.06
C SER A 233 6.85 -6.79 -8.02
N TYR A 234 6.31 -7.97 -8.34
CA TYR A 234 7.04 -9.25 -8.41
C TYR A 234 7.63 -9.46 -9.82
N SER A 235 7.23 -8.64 -10.80
CA SER A 235 7.64 -8.79 -12.18
C SER A 235 9.02 -8.20 -12.44
N ALA A 236 9.97 -9.08 -12.78
CA ALA A 236 11.28 -8.68 -13.29
C ALA A 236 11.20 -8.07 -14.70
N PHE A 237 10.10 -8.29 -15.43
CA PHE A 237 9.98 -7.93 -16.84
C PHE A 237 9.09 -6.71 -17.09
N ASP A 238 8.20 -6.38 -16.15
CA ASP A 238 7.31 -5.23 -16.31
C ASP A 238 7.98 -3.90 -15.96
N LYS A 239 7.59 -2.89 -16.74
CA LYS A 239 7.95 -1.49 -16.51
C LYS A 239 6.82 -0.82 -15.74
N PHE A 240 6.81 -1.03 -14.43
CA PHE A 240 5.89 -0.30 -13.56
C PHE A 240 6.32 1.17 -13.53
N SER A 241 5.51 2.06 -14.12
CA SER A 241 5.81 3.50 -14.11
C SER A 241 5.73 3.99 -12.67
N ARG A 242 6.81 4.58 -12.19
CA ARG A 242 6.92 5.05 -10.81
C ARG A 242 6.83 6.56 -10.80
N PRO A 243 6.26 7.13 -9.74
CA PRO A 243 6.38 8.55 -9.55
C PRO A 243 7.87 8.94 -9.36
N GLN A 244 8.29 10.10 -9.88
CA GLN A 244 9.69 10.53 -9.86
C GLN A 244 10.18 10.76 -8.42
N LYS A 245 11.44 10.43 -8.16
CA LYS A 245 12.06 10.71 -6.85
C LYS A 245 12.42 12.18 -6.72
N ASP A 246 11.51 12.94 -6.14
CA ASP A 246 11.95 13.93 -5.16
C ASP A 246 11.93 13.27 -3.78
N LYS A 247 12.89 13.63 -2.91
CA LYS A 247 13.08 13.07 -1.56
C LYS A 247 11.90 13.30 -0.59
N SER A 248 10.73 13.66 -1.11
CA SER A 248 9.58 14.27 -0.48
C SER A 248 8.29 13.46 -0.62
N PHE A 249 8.37 12.14 -0.67
CA PHE A 249 7.33 11.35 -1.30
C PHE A 249 6.71 10.31 -0.38
N SER A 250 5.38 10.35 -0.20
CA SER A 250 4.59 9.38 0.60
C SER A 250 4.28 8.11 -0.19
N TYR A 251 5.26 7.63 -0.96
CA TYR A 251 5.16 6.38 -1.71
C TYR A 251 6.45 5.59 -1.61
N LYS A 252 6.28 4.27 -1.53
CA LYS A 252 7.37 3.31 -1.45
C LYS A 252 7.14 2.26 -2.51
N TYR A 253 8.16 2.03 -3.33
CA TYR A 253 8.22 0.88 -4.21
C TYR A 253 9.04 -0.23 -3.54
N CYS A 254 8.46 -1.43 -3.46
CA CYS A 254 9.09 -2.67 -3.00
C CYS A 254 9.10 -3.64 -4.18
N GLY A 255 10.25 -3.93 -4.78
CA GLY A 255 10.30 -4.83 -5.93
C GLY A 255 11.70 -5.05 -6.46
N LEU A 256 11.81 -5.82 -7.55
CA LEU A 256 13.09 -6.31 -8.10
C LEU A 256 13.88 -5.30 -8.92
N ARG A 257 13.43 -4.04 -9.02
CA ARG A 257 14.00 -3.04 -9.92
C ARG A 257 14.33 -1.75 -9.18
N ASP A 258 15.45 -1.13 -9.51
CA ASP A 258 15.86 0.17 -8.99
C ASP A 258 15.15 1.35 -9.67
N GLU A 259 15.51 2.56 -9.29
CA GLU A 259 14.95 3.82 -9.80
C GLU A 259 15.17 4.07 -11.29
N ASN A 260 16.20 3.45 -11.87
CA ASN A 260 16.51 3.56 -13.30
C ASN A 260 15.89 2.41 -14.08
N ASP A 261 14.90 1.73 -13.50
CA ASP A 261 14.25 0.55 -14.04
C ASP A 261 15.22 -0.62 -14.30
N LYS A 262 16.37 -0.67 -13.61
CA LYS A 262 17.33 -1.79 -13.73
C LYS A 262 17.05 -2.86 -12.69
N LEU A 263 17.20 -4.12 -13.07
CA LEU A 263 17.10 -5.23 -12.13
C LEU A 263 18.13 -5.08 -10.99
N LEU A 264 17.66 -5.28 -9.76
CA LEU A 264 18.48 -5.25 -8.57
C LEU A 264 19.39 -6.49 -8.52
N THR A 265 20.65 -6.28 -8.14
CA THR A 265 21.56 -7.38 -7.81
C THR A 265 21.23 -7.93 -6.42
N SER A 266 21.60 -9.20 -6.15
CA SER A 266 21.42 -9.82 -4.83
C SER A 266 22.00 -8.97 -3.71
N THR A 267 23.20 -8.39 -3.92
CA THR A 267 23.84 -7.49 -2.95
C THR A 267 22.99 -6.26 -2.63
N LYS A 268 22.30 -5.68 -3.62
CA LYS A 268 21.45 -4.51 -3.40
C LYS A 268 20.12 -4.87 -2.73
N LEU A 269 19.57 -6.04 -3.03
CA LEU A 269 18.41 -6.59 -2.31
C LEU A 269 18.75 -6.81 -0.83
N ILE A 270 19.88 -7.47 -0.52
CA ILE A 270 20.30 -7.70 0.88
C ILE A 270 20.52 -6.36 1.61
N LYS A 271 21.13 -5.36 0.95
CA LYS A 271 21.29 -4.03 1.55
C LYS A 271 19.96 -3.32 1.82
N ASN A 272 18.98 -3.43 0.91
CA ASN A 272 17.65 -2.88 1.14
C ASN A 272 16.96 -3.59 2.30
N TYR A 273 17.12 -4.93 2.38
CA TYR A 273 16.61 -5.75 3.45
C TYR A 273 17.18 -5.34 4.81
N GLU A 274 18.50 -5.20 4.91
CA GLU A 274 19.20 -4.71 6.10
C GLU A 274 18.62 -3.36 6.58
N ASN A 275 18.44 -2.39 5.67
CA ASN A 275 17.86 -1.10 6.02
C ASN A 275 16.43 -1.22 6.55
N ALA A 276 15.62 -2.12 5.97
CA ALA A 276 14.25 -2.37 6.42
C ALA A 276 14.22 -3.02 7.81
N VAL A 277 15.11 -3.99 8.08
CA VAL A 277 15.26 -4.62 9.40
C VAL A 277 15.64 -3.59 10.46
N LYS A 278 16.62 -2.72 10.18
CA LYS A 278 17.01 -1.65 11.09
C LYS A 278 15.85 -0.71 11.40
N ALA A 279 15.09 -0.30 10.38
CA ALA A 279 13.89 0.51 10.57
C ALA A 279 12.82 -0.20 11.41
N ILE A 280 12.63 -1.51 11.26
CA ILE A 280 11.72 -2.31 12.09
C ILE A 280 12.18 -2.33 13.55
N TRP A 281 13.48 -2.44 13.79
CA TRP A 281 14.06 -2.38 15.12
C TRP A 281 13.83 -1.02 15.78
N ASP A 282 14.21 0.06 15.08
CA ASP A 282 14.09 1.44 15.56
C ASP A 282 12.63 1.83 15.85
N THR A 283 11.68 1.26 15.10
CA THR A 283 10.23 1.50 15.30
C THR A 283 9.58 0.50 16.27
N ASN A 284 10.36 -0.36 16.93
CA ASN A 284 9.90 -1.39 17.87
C ASN A 284 8.84 -2.34 17.26
N ARG A 285 8.99 -2.69 15.97
CA ARG A 285 8.07 -3.54 15.21
C ARG A 285 8.54 -4.99 15.06
N HIS A 286 9.68 -5.37 15.65
CA HIS A 286 10.27 -6.70 15.52
C HIS A 286 9.35 -7.83 16.04
N ASN A 287 8.55 -7.58 17.09
CA ASN A 287 7.53 -8.54 17.55
C ASN A 287 6.41 -8.77 16.52
N LYS A 288 5.97 -7.71 15.82
CA LYS A 288 4.99 -7.84 14.73
C LYS A 288 5.58 -8.59 13.56
N TRP A 289 6.85 -8.33 13.23
CA TRP A 289 7.59 -9.07 12.23
C TRP A 289 7.62 -10.56 12.55
N TYR A 290 7.97 -10.93 13.78
CA TYR A 290 8.02 -12.34 14.22
C TYR A 290 6.65 -13.02 14.07
N LYS A 291 5.57 -12.37 14.52
CA LYS A 291 4.20 -12.88 14.39
C LYS A 291 3.83 -13.18 12.93
N ILE A 292 4.19 -12.27 12.02
CA ILE A 292 3.97 -12.44 10.58
C ILE A 292 4.82 -13.60 10.04
N MET A 293 6.11 -13.64 10.35
CA MET A 293 7.01 -14.70 9.86
C MET A 293 6.61 -16.08 10.38
N ASN A 294 6.22 -16.21 11.65
CA ASN A 294 5.69 -17.44 12.22
C ASN A 294 4.50 -17.99 11.42
N THR A 295 3.65 -17.11 10.87
CA THR A 295 2.51 -17.50 10.04
C THR A 295 2.93 -18.04 8.66
N ILE A 296 4.05 -17.56 8.11
CA ILE A 296 4.49 -17.88 6.74
C ILE A 296 5.40 -19.11 6.70
N ILE A 297 6.37 -19.18 7.62
CA ILE A 297 7.44 -20.19 7.61
C ILE A 297 7.39 -21.13 8.81
N GLY A 298 6.45 -20.92 9.74
CA GLY A 298 6.30 -21.73 10.95
C GLY A 298 7.29 -21.35 12.06
N THR A 299 6.98 -21.78 13.28
CA THR A 299 7.66 -21.33 14.51
C THR A 299 9.15 -21.62 14.51
N HIS A 300 9.55 -22.85 14.17
CA HIS A 300 10.96 -23.25 14.18
C HIS A 300 11.82 -22.38 13.25
N LEU A 301 11.36 -22.10 12.03
CA LEU A 301 12.10 -21.23 11.12
C LEU A 301 12.04 -19.78 11.58
N ALA A 302 10.89 -19.30 12.05
CA ALA A 302 10.75 -17.94 12.55
C ALA A 302 11.71 -17.65 13.72
N ASP A 303 11.92 -18.61 14.63
CA ASP A 303 12.87 -18.49 15.74
C ASP A 303 14.31 -18.32 15.23
N ILE A 304 14.74 -19.20 14.32
CA ILE A 304 16.09 -19.15 13.71
C ILE A 304 16.30 -17.81 12.99
N PHE A 305 15.34 -17.39 12.17
CA PHE A 305 15.45 -16.16 11.43
C PHE A 305 15.44 -14.93 12.34
N TYR A 306 14.69 -14.97 13.45
CA TYR A 306 14.66 -13.87 14.42
C TYR A 306 16.03 -13.69 15.08
N GLU A 307 16.61 -14.77 15.62
CA GLU A 307 17.95 -14.76 16.24
C GLU A 307 19.00 -14.27 15.24
N GLU A 308 19.03 -14.84 14.04
CA GLU A 308 20.04 -14.52 13.04
C GLU A 308 19.94 -13.07 12.55
N ILE A 309 18.73 -12.54 12.35
CA ILE A 309 18.54 -11.19 11.78
C ILE A 309 18.67 -10.10 12.83
N PHE A 310 18.07 -10.27 14.02
CA PHE A 310 17.97 -9.21 15.02
C PHE A 310 19.03 -9.31 16.12
N GLU A 311 19.60 -10.48 16.38
CA GLU A 311 20.63 -10.66 17.40
C GLU A 311 22.02 -10.78 16.78
N ASN A 312 22.16 -11.57 15.69
CA ASN A 312 23.45 -11.82 15.04
C ASN A 312 23.74 -10.88 13.85
N GLU A 313 22.79 -10.04 13.44
CA GLU A 313 22.87 -9.14 12.27
C GLU A 313 23.26 -9.87 10.96
N ASN A 314 22.90 -11.14 10.83
CA ASN A 314 23.14 -11.96 9.64
C ASN A 314 22.01 -11.76 8.61
N PHE A 315 22.12 -10.71 7.80
CA PHE A 315 21.11 -10.41 6.76
C PHE A 315 21.20 -11.32 5.53
N GLU A 316 22.34 -12.01 5.31
CA GLU A 316 22.52 -12.90 4.16
C GLU A 316 21.72 -14.20 4.28
N ILE A 317 21.22 -14.54 5.48
CA ILE A 317 20.41 -15.74 5.72
C ILE A 317 19.13 -15.79 4.88
N VAL A 318 18.59 -14.63 4.48
CA VAL A 318 17.41 -14.55 3.62
C VAL A 318 17.70 -14.98 2.18
N ASP A 319 18.96 -14.92 1.75
CA ASP A 319 19.37 -15.38 0.42
C ASP A 319 19.37 -16.92 0.40
N ASN A 320 18.47 -17.49 -0.42
CA ASN A 320 18.37 -18.93 -0.61
C ASN A 320 19.67 -19.54 -1.15
N THR A 321 20.49 -18.77 -1.88
CA THR A 321 21.79 -19.27 -2.34
C THR A 321 22.77 -19.54 -1.19
N THR A 322 22.61 -18.84 -0.07
CA THR A 322 23.47 -18.93 1.11
C THR A 322 22.92 -19.93 2.14
N SER A 323 21.67 -19.77 2.60
CA SER A 323 21.14 -20.55 3.71
C SER A 323 20.45 -21.86 3.29
N LYS A 324 19.85 -21.89 2.09
CA LYS A 324 18.96 -22.98 1.60
C LYS A 324 17.80 -23.34 2.55
N LEU A 325 17.49 -22.47 3.52
CA LEU A 325 16.43 -22.70 4.52
C LEU A 325 15.03 -22.39 3.96
N LEU A 326 14.96 -21.51 2.96
CA LEU A 326 13.72 -21.07 2.34
C LEU A 326 13.75 -21.37 0.83
N SER A 327 12.59 -21.65 0.25
CA SER A 327 12.46 -21.61 -1.22
C SER A 327 12.67 -20.19 -1.74
N SER A 328 12.98 -20.04 -3.04
CA SER A 328 13.16 -18.71 -3.65
C SER A 328 11.93 -17.81 -3.46
N GLY A 329 10.72 -18.37 -3.57
CA GLY A 329 9.48 -17.64 -3.31
C GLY A 329 9.31 -17.22 -1.85
N GLN A 330 9.69 -18.07 -0.89
CA GLN A 330 9.63 -17.72 0.53
C GLN A 330 10.66 -16.65 0.90
N SER A 331 11.89 -16.74 0.39
CA SER A 331 12.92 -15.69 0.55
C SER A 331 12.43 -14.35 0.01
N PHE A 332 11.82 -14.33 -1.18
CA PHE A 332 11.29 -13.12 -1.77
C PHE A 332 10.10 -12.55 -0.97
N LEU A 333 9.19 -13.40 -0.52
CA LEU A 333 8.10 -12.99 0.37
C LEU A 333 8.64 -12.35 1.65
N MET A 334 9.62 -12.97 2.30
CA MET A 334 10.26 -12.43 3.50
C MET A 334 10.86 -11.05 3.25
N TYR A 335 11.55 -10.88 2.12
CA TYR A 335 12.09 -9.59 1.67
C TYR A 335 11.00 -8.52 1.53
N VAL A 336 9.97 -8.79 0.73
CA VAL A 336 8.87 -7.87 0.45
C VAL A 336 8.14 -7.46 1.73
N ILE A 337 7.80 -8.44 2.57
CA ILE A 337 7.03 -8.21 3.80
C ILE A 337 7.83 -7.37 4.79
N THR A 338 9.13 -7.63 4.89
CA THR A 338 10.03 -6.82 5.73
C THR A 338 10.09 -5.38 5.23
N GLU A 339 10.19 -5.16 3.91
CA GLU A 339 10.14 -3.81 3.35
C GLU A 339 8.79 -3.10 3.57
N ILE A 340 7.67 -3.82 3.42
CA ILE A 340 6.32 -3.30 3.70
C ILE A 340 6.23 -2.92 5.18
N LEU A 341 6.57 -3.83 6.10
CA LEU A 341 6.43 -3.61 7.54
C LEU A 341 7.30 -2.45 8.06
N ALA A 342 8.49 -2.28 7.48
CA ALA A 342 9.36 -1.13 7.76
C ALA A 342 8.74 0.20 7.32
N SER A 343 7.85 0.17 6.33
CA SER A 343 7.36 1.36 5.63
C SER A 343 5.91 1.72 5.93
N ILE A 344 5.07 0.73 6.27
CA ILE A 344 3.62 0.86 6.42
C ILE A 344 3.23 1.74 7.60
N ARG A 345 2.11 2.42 7.45
CA ARG A 345 1.49 3.30 8.45
C ARG A 345 -0.01 3.01 8.51
N GLU A 346 -0.67 3.46 9.56
CA GLU A 346 -2.13 3.35 9.65
C GLU A 346 -2.78 3.96 8.40
N ASN A 347 -3.81 3.33 7.82
CA ASN A 347 -4.49 3.79 6.61
C ASN A 347 -3.59 3.90 5.36
N SER A 348 -2.70 2.94 5.15
CA SER A 348 -1.92 2.82 3.90
C SER A 348 -2.73 2.10 2.82
N LEU A 349 -2.42 2.37 1.56
CA LEU A 349 -2.87 1.58 0.41
C LEU A 349 -1.70 0.78 -0.17
N LEU A 350 -1.84 -0.54 -0.22
CA LEU A 350 -0.87 -1.43 -0.85
C LEU A 350 -1.35 -1.78 -2.26
N LEU A 351 -0.49 -1.65 -3.25
CA LEU A 351 -0.78 -1.99 -4.65
C LEU A 351 0.10 -3.16 -5.06
N PHE A 352 -0.48 -4.33 -5.29
CA PHE A 352 0.23 -5.52 -5.72
C PHE A 352 -0.02 -5.79 -7.20
N ASP A 353 1.07 -6.01 -7.93
CA ASP A 353 1.06 -6.37 -9.33
C ASP A 353 1.65 -7.78 -9.49
N GLU A 354 0.78 -8.72 -9.89
CA GLU A 354 1.05 -10.16 -10.09
C GLU A 354 1.85 -10.81 -8.94
N PRO A 355 1.35 -10.74 -7.68
CA PRO A 355 2.08 -11.30 -6.54
C PRO A 355 2.28 -12.82 -6.61
N GLU A 356 1.51 -13.53 -7.43
CA GLU A 356 1.68 -14.96 -7.69
C GLU A 356 2.91 -15.30 -8.53
N MET A 357 3.52 -14.33 -9.21
CA MET A 357 4.58 -14.59 -10.16
C MET A 357 5.79 -15.19 -9.44
N HIS A 358 6.23 -16.37 -9.88
CA HIS A 358 7.30 -17.16 -9.26
C HIS A 358 7.01 -17.74 -7.86
N LEU A 359 5.76 -17.67 -7.38
CA LEU A 359 5.35 -18.31 -6.13
C LEU A 359 4.72 -19.68 -6.38
N HIS A 360 5.07 -20.65 -5.53
CA HIS A 360 4.37 -21.92 -5.46
C HIS A 360 2.95 -21.69 -4.87
N PRO A 361 1.91 -22.47 -5.26
CA PRO A 361 0.55 -22.33 -4.71
C PRO A 361 0.46 -22.14 -3.20
N ASN A 362 1.17 -22.95 -2.41
CA ASN A 362 1.20 -22.82 -0.95
C ASN A 362 1.73 -21.45 -0.47
N ALA A 363 2.68 -20.86 -1.19
CA ALA A 363 3.23 -19.55 -0.87
C ALA A 363 2.24 -18.43 -1.20
N ILE A 364 1.42 -18.59 -2.25
CA ILE A 364 0.33 -17.66 -2.59
C ILE A 364 -0.73 -17.64 -1.48
N ALA A 365 -1.15 -18.82 -1.01
CA ALA A 365 -2.12 -18.91 0.09
C ALA A 365 -1.58 -18.31 1.40
N ASN A 366 -0.29 -18.55 1.72
CA ASN A 366 0.38 -17.91 2.86
C ASN A 366 0.46 -16.38 2.69
N PHE A 367 0.72 -15.90 1.47
CA PHE A 367 0.80 -14.49 1.16
C PHE A 367 -0.53 -13.78 1.41
N ILE A 368 -1.66 -14.32 0.94
CA ILE A 368 -2.98 -13.69 1.16
C ILE A 368 -3.35 -13.65 2.65
N ARG A 369 -3.13 -14.74 3.39
CA ARG A 369 -3.35 -14.74 4.85
C ARG A 369 -2.50 -13.71 5.58
N MET A 370 -1.23 -13.60 5.20
CA MET A 370 -0.35 -12.58 5.78
C MET A 370 -0.82 -11.17 5.43
N LEU A 371 -1.22 -10.96 4.18
CA LEU A 371 -1.70 -9.66 3.73
C LEU A 371 -2.93 -9.24 4.55
N ASP A 372 -3.88 -10.14 4.77
CA ASP A 372 -5.05 -9.87 5.62
C ASP A 372 -4.65 -9.46 7.05
N ILE A 373 -3.75 -10.20 7.70
CA ILE A 373 -3.23 -9.87 9.04
C ILE A 373 -2.57 -8.48 9.06
N LEU A 374 -1.72 -8.20 8.07
CA LEU A 374 -0.97 -6.96 7.96
C LEU A 374 -1.92 -5.77 7.71
N LEU A 375 -2.91 -5.94 6.84
CA LEU A 375 -3.91 -4.91 6.57
C LEU A 375 -4.79 -4.64 7.79
N GLY A 376 -5.21 -5.67 8.52
CA GLY A 376 -5.97 -5.50 9.77
C GLY A 376 -5.17 -4.79 10.87
N GLU A 377 -3.90 -5.12 11.04
CA GLU A 377 -3.03 -4.55 12.08
C GLU A 377 -2.74 -3.05 11.87
N PHE A 378 -2.71 -2.59 10.62
CA PHE A 378 -2.43 -1.19 10.26
C PHE A 378 -3.67 -0.47 9.72
N ASP A 379 -4.86 -1.02 9.92
CA ASP A 379 -6.11 -0.50 9.35
C ASP A 379 -5.94 0.01 7.91
N SER A 380 -5.35 -0.84 7.08
CA SER A 380 -4.88 -0.52 5.74
C SER A 380 -5.64 -1.36 4.71
N TYR A 381 -5.45 -1.01 3.44
CA TYR A 381 -6.16 -1.62 2.32
C TYR A 381 -5.19 -2.07 1.23
N ALA A 382 -5.62 -3.02 0.39
CA ALA A 382 -4.86 -3.44 -0.76
C ALA A 382 -5.69 -3.50 -2.05
N VAL A 383 -5.04 -3.19 -3.16
CA VAL A 383 -5.52 -3.49 -4.51
C VAL A 383 -4.54 -4.48 -5.14
N VAL A 384 -5.05 -5.63 -5.57
CA VAL A 384 -4.23 -6.74 -6.08
C VAL A 384 -4.60 -7.00 -7.53
N ALA A 385 -3.72 -6.64 -8.47
CA ALA A 385 -3.84 -7.12 -9.84
C ALA A 385 -3.28 -8.55 -9.93
N THR A 386 -4.12 -9.48 -10.37
CA THR A 386 -3.78 -10.90 -10.38
C THR A 386 -4.47 -11.65 -11.53
N HIS A 387 -3.80 -12.72 -11.95
CA HIS A 387 -4.29 -13.77 -12.82
C HIS A 387 -4.43 -15.11 -12.08
N SER A 388 -4.23 -15.13 -10.76
CA SER A 388 -4.23 -16.33 -9.94
C SER A 388 -5.63 -16.66 -9.42
N PRO A 389 -6.23 -17.79 -9.84
CA PRO A 389 -7.48 -18.29 -9.26
C PRO A 389 -7.38 -18.50 -7.75
N ILE A 390 -6.20 -18.84 -7.23
CA ILE A 390 -5.96 -19.06 -5.79
C ILE A 390 -6.13 -17.76 -4.99
N ILE A 391 -5.72 -16.61 -5.55
CA ILE A 391 -5.92 -15.32 -4.89
C ILE A 391 -7.39 -14.92 -4.96
N ILE A 392 -8.00 -15.11 -6.11
CA ILE A 392 -9.39 -14.76 -6.38
C ILE A 392 -10.34 -15.55 -5.47
N GLN A 393 -10.02 -16.82 -5.20
CA GLN A 393 -10.78 -17.69 -4.29
C GLN A 393 -10.89 -17.14 -2.86
N GLU A 394 -9.96 -16.28 -2.44
CA GLU A 394 -9.91 -15.70 -1.08
C GLU A 394 -10.59 -14.32 -1.00
N ILE A 395 -11.09 -13.79 -2.12
CA ILE A 395 -11.70 -12.45 -2.20
C ILE A 395 -13.17 -12.60 -2.60
N PRO A 396 -14.13 -12.04 -1.83
CA PRO A 396 -15.53 -12.00 -2.22
C PRO A 396 -15.73 -11.28 -3.55
N SER A 397 -16.59 -11.83 -4.40
CA SER A 397 -16.81 -11.37 -5.79
C SER A 397 -17.15 -9.90 -5.93
N ARG A 398 -17.84 -9.32 -4.93
CA ARG A 398 -18.18 -7.89 -4.87
C ARG A 398 -16.94 -6.98 -4.83
N TYR A 399 -15.83 -7.47 -4.33
CA TYR A 399 -14.54 -6.79 -4.27
C TYR A 399 -13.62 -7.16 -5.44
N ILE A 400 -14.15 -7.85 -6.47
CA ILE A 400 -13.42 -8.20 -7.69
C ILE A 400 -13.91 -7.35 -8.87
N LYS A 401 -12.95 -6.74 -9.56
CA LYS A 401 -13.16 -5.91 -10.75
C LYS A 401 -12.49 -6.57 -11.95
N VAL A 402 -13.29 -6.89 -12.97
CA VAL A 402 -12.83 -7.52 -14.19
C VAL A 402 -12.56 -6.46 -15.25
N PHE A 403 -11.29 -6.32 -15.63
CA PHE A 403 -10.81 -5.48 -16.71
C PHE A 403 -10.98 -6.22 -18.03
N ASP A 404 -11.71 -5.61 -18.95
CA ASP A 404 -11.96 -6.15 -20.28
C ASP A 404 -11.88 -5.05 -21.34
N ARG A 405 -11.91 -5.43 -22.62
CA ARG A 405 -11.88 -4.47 -23.74
C ARG A 405 -12.61 -4.98 -24.97
N GLU A 406 -13.31 -4.08 -25.65
CA GLU A 406 -13.81 -4.28 -27.00
C GLU A 406 -12.94 -3.47 -27.97
N GLY A 407 -12.08 -4.15 -28.72
CA GLY A 407 -11.02 -3.51 -29.48
C GLY A 407 -10.05 -2.76 -28.56
N ASP A 408 -9.98 -1.45 -28.71
CA ASP A 408 -9.17 -0.56 -27.88
C ASP A 408 -9.99 0.17 -26.79
N VAL A 409 -11.30 -0.08 -26.69
CA VAL A 409 -12.18 0.56 -25.70
C VAL A 409 -12.22 -0.29 -24.43
N PRO A 410 -11.70 0.20 -23.29
CA PRO A 410 -11.73 -0.54 -22.04
C PRO A 410 -13.10 -0.45 -21.36
N PHE A 411 -13.48 -1.49 -20.62
CA PHE A 411 -14.60 -1.44 -19.70
C PHE A 411 -14.36 -2.35 -18.49
N ILE A 412 -14.96 -1.96 -17.36
CA ILE A 412 -14.85 -2.68 -16.10
C ILE A 412 -16.20 -3.27 -15.74
N ARG A 413 -16.23 -4.56 -15.41
CA ARG A 413 -17.43 -5.25 -14.94
C ARG A 413 -17.18 -5.95 -13.61
N ASN A 414 -18.24 -6.28 -12.90
CA ASN A 414 -18.16 -7.16 -11.73
C ASN A 414 -18.00 -8.63 -12.18
N LEU A 415 -17.52 -9.48 -11.28
CA LEU A 415 -17.48 -10.92 -11.50
C LEU A 415 -18.92 -11.48 -11.53
N GLY A 416 -19.19 -12.39 -12.45
CA GLY A 416 -20.54 -12.95 -12.67
C GLY A 416 -20.92 -14.11 -11.75
N LEU A 417 -19.96 -14.59 -10.95
CA LEU A 417 -20.12 -15.66 -9.97
C LEU A 417 -19.52 -15.22 -8.63
N GLU A 418 -19.87 -15.92 -7.54
CA GLU A 418 -19.19 -15.74 -6.27
C GLU A 418 -17.82 -16.42 -6.33
N SER A 419 -16.76 -15.71 -5.96
CA SER A 419 -15.40 -16.24 -5.99
C SER A 419 -14.96 -16.83 -4.66
N PHE A 420 -15.50 -16.36 -3.54
CA PHE A 420 -15.05 -16.77 -2.22
C PHE A 420 -15.30 -18.27 -1.97
N GLY A 421 -14.22 -19.05 -1.94
CA GLY A 421 -14.27 -20.51 -1.80
C GLY A 421 -14.71 -21.28 -3.06
N GLU A 422 -14.79 -20.63 -4.22
CA GLU A 422 -15.24 -21.26 -5.48
C GLU A 422 -14.21 -22.26 -6.04
N ASN A 423 -14.64 -23.16 -6.92
CA ASN A 423 -13.78 -24.11 -7.61
C ASN A 423 -12.74 -23.39 -8.49
N LEU A 424 -11.46 -23.79 -8.36
CA LEU A 424 -10.36 -23.23 -9.14
C LEU A 424 -10.56 -23.38 -10.66
N ASP A 425 -11.21 -24.46 -11.12
CA ASP A 425 -11.50 -24.67 -12.54
C ASP A 425 -12.47 -23.59 -13.06
N GLU A 426 -13.55 -23.30 -12.30
CA GLU A 426 -14.52 -22.27 -12.67
C GLU A 426 -13.89 -20.87 -12.64
N LEU A 427 -13.08 -20.58 -11.63
CA LEU A 427 -12.32 -19.34 -11.54
C LEU A 427 -11.30 -19.20 -12.68
N THR A 428 -10.64 -20.28 -13.06
CA THR A 428 -9.70 -20.30 -14.20
C THR A 428 -10.44 -19.95 -15.49
N GLU A 429 -11.62 -20.52 -15.71
CA GLU A 429 -12.43 -20.21 -16.88
C GLU A 429 -12.86 -18.73 -16.93
N GLU A 430 -13.22 -18.14 -15.79
CA GLU A 430 -13.56 -16.71 -15.71
C GLU A 430 -12.35 -15.78 -15.91
N VAL A 431 -11.19 -16.10 -15.30
CA VAL A 431 -9.98 -15.27 -15.39
C VAL A 431 -9.41 -15.25 -16.80
N PHE A 432 -9.31 -16.42 -17.43
CA PHE A 432 -8.68 -16.55 -18.74
C PHE A 432 -9.69 -16.46 -19.90
N GLN A 433 -11.00 -16.44 -19.59
CA GLN A 433 -12.09 -16.51 -20.57
C GLN A 433 -11.86 -17.64 -21.59
N THR A 434 -11.41 -18.80 -21.11
CA THR A 434 -11.02 -19.97 -21.93
C THR A 434 -12.20 -20.75 -22.47
N LYS A 435 -13.44 -20.26 -22.32
CA LYS A 435 -14.67 -20.91 -22.78
C LYS A 435 -14.61 -21.30 -24.27
N ASP A 436 -13.83 -20.58 -25.08
CA ASP A 436 -13.75 -20.78 -26.53
C ASP A 436 -12.56 -21.63 -27.02
N VAL A 437 -11.62 -22.04 -26.16
CA VAL A 437 -10.46 -22.85 -26.59
C VAL A 437 -10.71 -24.33 -26.31
N LYS A 438 -11.01 -25.08 -27.38
CA LYS A 438 -11.17 -26.53 -27.29
C LYS A 438 -9.85 -27.19 -26.89
N GLY A 439 -9.78 -27.71 -25.66
CA GLY A 439 -8.58 -28.38 -25.16
C GLY A 439 -8.24 -29.64 -25.96
N THR A 440 -6.96 -29.93 -26.13
CA THR A 440 -6.45 -31.08 -26.90
C THR A 440 -7.04 -32.42 -26.42
N TYR A 441 -7.29 -32.58 -25.12
CA TYR A 441 -7.89 -33.80 -24.58
C TYR A 441 -9.33 -34.02 -25.10
N LYS A 442 -10.10 -32.94 -25.31
CA LYS A 442 -11.46 -33.02 -25.88
C LYS A 442 -11.39 -33.53 -27.32
N GLU A 443 -10.44 -33.04 -28.11
CA GLU A 443 -10.22 -33.53 -29.49
C GLU A 443 -9.76 -34.98 -29.54
N VAL A 444 -8.89 -35.39 -28.60
CA VAL A 444 -8.43 -36.78 -28.48
C VAL A 444 -9.61 -37.69 -28.13
N PHE A 445 -10.44 -37.32 -27.16
CA PHE A 445 -11.63 -38.09 -26.81
C PHE A 445 -12.61 -38.19 -27.99
N GLU A 446 -12.86 -37.11 -28.72
CA GLU A 446 -13.69 -37.17 -29.93
C GLU A 446 -13.12 -38.08 -31.02
N LYS A 447 -11.80 -38.15 -31.17
CA LYS A 447 -11.15 -39.08 -32.11
C LYS A 447 -11.25 -40.53 -31.63
N LEU A 448 -11.06 -40.77 -30.33
CA LEU A 448 -11.13 -42.10 -29.73
C LEU A 448 -12.55 -42.65 -29.73
N CYS A 449 -13.56 -41.82 -29.44
CA CYS A 449 -14.98 -42.19 -29.48
C CYS A 449 -15.41 -42.72 -30.85
N LYS A 450 -14.81 -42.21 -31.94
CA LYS A 450 -15.08 -42.66 -33.32
C LYS A 450 -14.46 -44.02 -33.67
N GLN A 451 -13.52 -44.52 -32.88
CA GLN A 451 -12.72 -45.71 -33.20
C GLN A 451 -12.87 -46.85 -32.20
N PHE A 452 -13.25 -46.53 -30.96
CA PHE A 452 -13.30 -47.46 -29.83
C PHE A 452 -14.61 -47.31 -29.07
N SER A 453 -15.06 -48.37 -28.42
CA SER A 453 -16.17 -48.33 -27.46
C SER A 453 -15.75 -47.63 -26.15
N TYR A 454 -16.73 -47.20 -25.36
CA TYR A 454 -16.49 -46.52 -24.08
C TYR A 454 -15.53 -47.30 -23.16
N GLU A 455 -15.76 -48.60 -23.00
CA GLU A 455 -14.91 -49.49 -22.20
C GLU A 455 -13.49 -49.66 -22.76
N GLU A 456 -13.35 -49.72 -24.09
CA GLU A 456 -12.03 -49.77 -24.74
C GLU A 456 -11.25 -48.48 -24.50
N VAL A 457 -11.91 -47.31 -24.58
CA VAL A 457 -11.28 -46.02 -24.26
C VAL A 457 -10.87 -45.97 -22.78
N LEU A 458 -11.72 -46.41 -21.85
CA LEU A 458 -11.34 -46.47 -20.44
C LEU A 458 -10.10 -47.36 -20.21
N ASN A 459 -10.03 -48.50 -20.90
CA ASN A 459 -8.90 -49.43 -20.82
C ASN A 459 -7.61 -48.86 -21.43
N LEU A 460 -7.67 -48.02 -22.46
CA LEU A 460 -6.50 -47.30 -23.00
C LEU A 460 -5.82 -46.41 -21.93
N PHE A 461 -6.58 -45.94 -20.95
CA PHE A 461 -6.09 -45.16 -19.80
C PHE A 461 -6.03 -45.99 -18.51
N GLU A 462 -6.00 -47.32 -18.61
CA GLU A 462 -5.94 -48.24 -17.47
C GLU A 462 -7.03 -48.00 -16.42
N ASN A 463 -8.19 -47.51 -16.82
CA ASN A 463 -9.31 -47.12 -15.97
C ASN A 463 -9.03 -45.97 -14.98
N LYS A 464 -7.92 -45.24 -15.15
CA LYS A 464 -7.45 -44.17 -14.26
C LYS A 464 -7.98 -42.77 -14.60
N LEU A 465 -8.87 -42.65 -15.59
CA LEU A 465 -9.50 -41.36 -15.91
C LEU A 465 -10.29 -40.81 -14.71
N SER A 466 -10.19 -39.49 -14.50
CA SER A 466 -10.95 -38.77 -13.47
C SER A 466 -12.46 -38.84 -13.73
N LEU A 467 -13.26 -38.57 -12.70
CA LEU A 467 -14.71 -38.52 -12.83
C LEU A 467 -15.14 -37.50 -13.90
N HIS A 468 -14.52 -36.31 -13.90
CA HIS A 468 -14.76 -35.27 -14.91
C HIS A 468 -14.53 -35.79 -16.35
N SER A 469 -13.39 -36.44 -16.60
CA SER A 469 -13.07 -36.99 -17.94
C SER A 469 -14.02 -38.12 -18.33
N LYS A 470 -14.41 -38.98 -17.39
CA LYS A 470 -15.39 -40.05 -17.61
C LYS A 470 -16.76 -39.49 -17.95
N THR A 471 -17.24 -38.47 -17.24
CA THR A 471 -18.51 -37.78 -17.51
C THR A 471 -18.51 -37.13 -18.89
N TYR A 472 -17.43 -36.42 -19.24
CA TYR A 472 -17.30 -35.84 -20.58
C TYR A 472 -17.29 -36.90 -21.68
N LEU A 473 -16.52 -37.98 -21.51
CA LEU A 473 -16.44 -39.10 -22.45
C LEU A 473 -17.81 -39.79 -22.60
N TYR A 474 -18.51 -40.04 -21.50
CA TYR A 474 -19.86 -40.62 -21.50
C TYR A 474 -20.85 -39.74 -22.27
N ASN A 475 -20.80 -38.41 -22.08
CA ASN A 475 -21.63 -37.48 -22.84
C ASN A 475 -21.33 -37.51 -24.35
N LEU A 476 -20.07 -37.70 -24.77
CA LEU A 476 -19.73 -37.84 -26.18
C LEU A 476 -20.39 -39.08 -26.81
N TYR A 477 -20.38 -40.23 -26.12
CA TYR A 477 -21.03 -41.44 -26.63
C TYR A 477 -22.56 -41.33 -26.68
N ASN A 478 -23.19 -40.61 -25.74
CA ASN A 478 -24.66 -40.50 -25.71
C ASN A 478 -25.22 -39.36 -26.56
N ASN A 479 -24.41 -38.36 -26.92
CA ASN A 479 -24.85 -37.26 -27.78
C ASN A 479 -24.70 -37.56 -29.29
N GLU A 480 -24.06 -38.67 -29.69
CA GLU A 480 -24.03 -39.13 -31.10
C GLU A 480 -25.31 -39.90 -31.53
N GLU A 481 -26.29 -40.12 -30.63
CA GLU A 481 -27.59 -40.75 -30.94
C GLU A 481 -28.74 -39.76 -31.26
N SER A 482 -28.45 -38.48 -31.54
CA SER A 482 -29.46 -37.45 -31.91
C SER A 482 -29.34 -36.94 -33.34
#